data_AF-A0A8H5D430-F1
#
_entry.id   AF-A0A8H5D430-F1
#
_cell.length_a   1.000
_cell.length_b   1.000
_cell.length_c   1.000
_cell.angle_alpha   90.00
_cell.angle_beta   90.00
_cell.angle_gamma   90.00
#
_symmetry.space_group_name_H-M   'P 1'
#
loop_
_entity.id
_entity.type
_entity.pdbx_description
1 polymer ?
#
loop_
_entity_poly.entity_id
_entity_poly.type
_entity_poly.pdbx_seq_one_letter_code
_entity_poly.pdbx_strand_id
1 'polypeptide(L)'
;MTIYYSLTFLLLAAEMVTFCILVSPLPFSVRKHLFSFLSTSAIVAKIAYALKISFIFVAILFADALQRMFRITAETDLIKSGKGGVPDVRAESNIHARKFYAQRNVYLTGFCLFLSLVLTRSFHIIAELIHTQEEYTKLKQQKGVVKPSEAQKEIAELKEKLATKDRDYETLKKQASQNYKEYDRLATELNTLSENKSDKRRD
;
A
#
# COMPACT_ATOMS: atom_id res chain seq x y z
N MET A 1 0.01 -36.64 -26.39
CA MET A 1 0.84 -35.73 -25.57
C MET A 1 1.04 -36.36 -24.22
N THR A 2 2.22 -36.27 -23.64
CA THR A 2 2.50 -36.85 -22.32
C THR A 2 1.61 -36.23 -21.24
N ILE A 3 1.10 -37.06 -20.32
CA ILE A 3 0.08 -36.69 -19.33
C ILE A 3 0.48 -35.45 -18.51
N TYR A 4 1.76 -35.35 -18.15
CA TYR A 4 2.30 -34.22 -17.39
C TYR A 4 2.17 -32.88 -18.13
N TYR A 5 2.34 -32.83 -19.46
CA TYR A 5 2.16 -31.58 -20.21
C TYR A 5 0.69 -31.17 -20.33
N SER A 6 -0.23 -32.14 -20.36
CA SER A 6 -1.67 -31.86 -20.30
C SER A 6 -2.06 -31.26 -18.96
N LEU A 7 -1.46 -31.75 -17.88
CA LEU A 7 -1.67 -31.22 -16.53
C LEU A 7 -1.12 -29.80 -16.41
N THR A 8 0.09 -29.52 -16.91
CA THR A 8 0.63 -28.14 -16.93
C THR A 8 -0.21 -27.19 -17.77
N PHE A 9 -0.81 -27.67 -18.86
CA PHE A 9 -1.71 -26.85 -19.66
C PHE A 9 -3.00 -26.49 -18.91
N LEU A 10 -3.62 -27.46 -18.23
CA LEU A 10 -4.81 -27.21 -17.42
C LEU A 10 -4.50 -26.23 -16.28
N LEU A 11 -3.32 -26.38 -15.67
CA LEU A 11 -2.85 -25.48 -14.63
C LEU A 11 -2.67 -24.06 -15.17
N LEU A 12 -1.97 -23.90 -16.30
CA LEU A 12 -1.81 -22.61 -16.97
C LEU A 12 -3.16 -21.96 -17.30
N ALA A 13 -4.14 -22.74 -17.80
CA ALA A 13 -5.47 -22.24 -18.07
C ALA A 13 -6.19 -21.75 -16.80
N ALA A 14 -6.09 -22.49 -15.71
CA ALA A 14 -6.64 -22.10 -14.41
C ALA A 14 -5.96 -20.83 -13.85
N GLU A 15 -4.64 -20.74 -13.97
CA GLU A 15 -3.87 -19.55 -13.57
C GLU A 15 -4.26 -18.33 -14.41
N MET A 16 -4.48 -18.51 -15.72
CA MET A 16 -4.92 -17.42 -16.61
C MET A 16 -6.29 -16.88 -16.24
N VAL A 17 -7.26 -17.76 -16.00
CA VAL A 17 -8.60 -17.37 -15.54
C VAL A 17 -8.50 -16.64 -14.21
N THR A 18 -7.71 -17.16 -13.27
CA THR A 18 -7.51 -16.55 -11.95
C THR A 18 -6.87 -15.17 -12.08
N PHE A 19 -5.85 -15.03 -12.93
CA PHE A 19 -5.18 -13.75 -13.20
C PHE A 19 -6.13 -12.72 -13.81
N CYS A 20 -6.95 -13.10 -14.79
CA CYS A 20 -7.96 -12.22 -15.38
C CYS A 20 -8.98 -11.73 -14.33
N ILE A 21 -9.45 -12.62 -13.45
CA ILE A 21 -10.36 -12.26 -12.36
C ILE A 21 -9.69 -11.28 -11.38
N LEU A 22 -8.43 -11.55 -11.04
CA LEU A 22 -7.67 -10.77 -10.06
C LEU A 22 -7.29 -9.36 -10.57
N VAL A 23 -6.94 -9.24 -11.85
CA VAL A 23 -6.57 -7.97 -12.51
C VAL A 23 -7.80 -7.14 -12.89
N SER A 24 -8.97 -7.77 -13.00
CA SER A 24 -10.20 -7.07 -13.36
C SER A 24 -10.40 -5.79 -12.51
N PRO A 25 -10.76 -4.65 -13.13
CA PRO A 25 -11.00 -3.39 -12.45
C PRO A 25 -12.30 -3.46 -11.64
N LEU A 26 -12.28 -4.20 -10.53
CA LEU A 26 -13.41 -4.35 -9.62
C LEU A 26 -13.49 -3.14 -8.65
N PRO A 27 -14.70 -2.66 -8.33
CA PRO A 27 -14.89 -1.61 -7.34
C PRO A 27 -14.42 -2.08 -5.94
N PHE A 28 -13.95 -1.13 -5.13
CA PHE A 28 -13.28 -1.40 -3.84
C PHE A 28 -14.06 -2.34 -2.92
N SER A 29 -15.39 -2.17 -2.80
CA SER A 29 -16.24 -3.01 -1.96
C SER A 29 -16.24 -4.48 -2.41
N VAL A 30 -16.27 -4.73 -3.72
CA VAL A 30 -16.23 -6.08 -4.28
C VAL A 30 -14.85 -6.69 -4.12
N ARG A 31 -13.78 -5.92 -4.39
CA ARG A 31 -12.40 -6.38 -4.16
C ARG A 31 -12.18 -6.79 -2.70
N LYS A 32 -12.63 -5.97 -1.75
CA LYS A 32 -12.55 -6.27 -0.33
C LYS A 32 -13.30 -7.55 0.03
N HIS A 33 -14.53 -7.72 -0.46
CA HIS A 33 -15.29 -8.93 -0.16
C HIS A 33 -14.65 -10.18 -0.76
N LEU A 34 -14.19 -10.10 -2.02
CA LEU A 34 -13.50 -11.20 -2.70
C LEU A 34 -12.20 -11.58 -1.96
N PHE A 35 -11.36 -10.59 -1.62
CA PHE A 35 -10.08 -10.83 -0.95
C PHE A 35 -10.23 -11.19 0.52
N SER A 36 -11.23 -10.67 1.23
CA SER A 36 -11.54 -11.12 2.59
C SER A 36 -12.03 -12.57 2.57
N PHE A 37 -12.87 -12.94 1.61
CA PHE A 37 -13.26 -14.34 1.43
C PHE A 37 -12.07 -15.22 1.05
N LEU A 38 -11.18 -14.75 0.16
CA LEU A 38 -9.94 -15.44 -0.18
C LEU A 38 -8.96 -15.55 1.00
N SER A 39 -8.84 -14.53 1.85
CA SER A 39 -7.87 -14.51 2.94
C SER A 39 -8.36 -15.25 4.19
N THR A 40 -9.66 -15.17 4.49
CA THR A 40 -10.26 -15.80 5.68
C THR A 40 -10.58 -17.28 5.47
N SER A 41 -10.78 -17.73 4.22
CA SER A 41 -11.13 -19.13 3.96
C SER A 41 -9.91 -20.06 4.10
N ALA A 42 -9.98 -21.00 5.04
CA ALA A 42 -8.97 -22.06 5.22
C ALA A 42 -8.76 -22.90 3.94
N ILE A 43 -9.76 -22.95 3.05
CA ILE A 43 -9.68 -23.62 1.76
C ILE A 43 -8.69 -22.88 0.85
N VAL A 44 -8.71 -21.55 0.85
CA VAL A 44 -7.84 -20.74 0.01
C VAL A 44 -6.40 -20.75 0.51
N ALA A 45 -6.17 -20.82 1.82
CA ALA A 45 -4.84 -21.06 2.38
C ALA A 45 -4.24 -22.39 1.88
N LYS A 46 -5.05 -23.46 1.82
CA LYS A 46 -4.64 -24.75 1.24
C LYS A 46 -4.38 -24.66 -0.25
N ILE A 47 -5.21 -23.94 -1.01
CA ILE A 47 -5.01 -23.70 -2.44
C ILE A 47 -3.72 -22.91 -2.69
N ALA A 48 -3.45 -21.86 -1.92
CA ALA A 48 -2.22 -21.09 -2.03
C ALA A 48 -0.97 -21.94 -1.74
N TYR A 49 -1.06 -22.84 -0.75
CA TYR A 49 0.02 -23.80 -0.47
C TYR A 49 0.18 -24.82 -1.62
N ALA A 50 -0.92 -25.33 -2.17
CA ALA A 50 -0.91 -26.22 -3.33
C ALA A 50 -0.31 -25.53 -4.58
N LEU A 51 -0.62 -24.25 -4.81
CA LEU A 51 -0.01 -23.44 -5.88
C LEU A 51 1.50 -23.28 -5.70
N LYS A 52 1.98 -23.07 -4.46
CA LYS A 52 3.43 -23.02 -4.17
C LYS A 52 4.13 -24.36 -4.45
N ILE A 53 3.52 -25.48 -4.07
CA ILE A 53 4.05 -26.82 -4.39
C ILE A 53 4.07 -27.03 -5.90
N SER A 54 2.97 -26.67 -6.57
CA SER A 54 2.87 -26.78 -8.02
C SER A 54 3.92 -25.95 -8.73
N PHE A 55 4.24 -24.76 -8.24
CA PHE A 55 5.30 -23.91 -8.80
C PHE A 55 6.66 -24.64 -8.84
N ILE A 56 7.04 -25.31 -7.75
CA ILE A 56 8.29 -26.10 -7.70
C ILE A 56 8.24 -27.24 -8.72
N PHE A 57 7.10 -27.93 -8.82
CA PHE A 57 6.91 -29.02 -9.77
C PHE A 57 7.03 -28.56 -11.23
N VAL A 58 6.36 -27.45 -11.58
CA VAL A 58 6.46 -26.85 -12.92
C VAL A 58 7.89 -26.35 -13.19
N ALA A 59 8.61 -25.88 -12.17
CA ALA A 59 10.01 -25.45 -12.31
C ALA A 59 10.94 -26.60 -12.67
N ILE A 60 10.75 -27.76 -12.04
CA ILE A 60 11.47 -28.99 -12.39
C ILE A 60 11.11 -29.44 -13.81
N LEU A 61 9.83 -29.44 -14.18
CA LEU A 61 9.39 -29.79 -15.54
C LEU A 61 9.93 -28.82 -16.60
N PHE A 62 10.05 -27.54 -16.27
CA PHE A 62 10.66 -26.54 -17.14
C PHE A 62 12.15 -26.80 -17.33
N ALA A 63 12.88 -27.11 -16.26
CA ALA A 63 14.29 -27.50 -16.35
C ALA A 63 14.50 -28.77 -17.20
N ASP A 64 13.67 -29.81 -17.01
CA ASP A 64 13.68 -31.02 -17.85
C ASP A 64 13.38 -30.69 -19.33
N ALA A 65 12.34 -29.88 -19.57
CA ALA A 65 11.97 -29.48 -20.92
C ALA A 65 13.10 -28.68 -21.61
N LEU A 66 13.76 -27.78 -20.88
CA LEU A 66 14.91 -27.02 -21.38
C LEU A 66 16.09 -27.92 -21.73
N GLN A 67 16.47 -28.83 -20.81
CA GLN A 67 17.55 -29.78 -21.05
C GLN A 67 17.26 -30.64 -22.28
N ARG A 68 16.03 -31.15 -22.40
CA ARG A 68 15.59 -31.93 -23.56
C ARG A 68 15.61 -31.11 -24.85
N MET A 69 15.14 -29.85 -24.81
CA MET A 69 15.15 -28.96 -25.96
C MET A 69 16.57 -28.66 -26.42
N PHE A 70 17.50 -28.36 -25.50
CA PHE A 70 18.90 -28.14 -25.83
C PHE A 70 19.55 -29.38 -26.43
N ARG A 71 19.29 -30.57 -25.86
CA ARG A 71 19.80 -31.83 -26.41
C ARG A 71 19.31 -32.08 -27.83
N ILE A 72 17.99 -31.97 -28.07
CA ILE A 72 17.39 -32.19 -29.39
C ILE A 72 17.86 -31.13 -30.39
N THR A 73 18.06 -29.89 -29.94
CA THR A 73 18.58 -28.82 -30.80
C THR A 73 20.03 -29.10 -31.21
N ALA A 74 20.88 -29.53 -30.28
CA ALA A 74 22.25 -29.94 -30.58
C ALA A 74 22.31 -31.15 -31.52
N GLU A 75 21.47 -32.18 -31.30
CA GLU A 75 21.32 -33.33 -32.19
C GLU A 75 20.91 -32.89 -33.62
N THR A 76 19.98 -31.93 -33.73
CA THR A 76 19.53 -31.39 -35.02
C THR A 76 20.64 -30.63 -35.75
N ASP A 77 21.41 -29.81 -35.03
CA ASP A 77 22.47 -28.99 -35.63
C ASP A 77 23.67 -29.83 -36.09
N LEU A 78 23.99 -30.92 -35.38
CA LEU A 78 25.04 -31.87 -35.76
C LEU A 78 24.71 -32.61 -37.08
N ILE A 79 23.45 -33.01 -37.24
CA ILE A 79 22.95 -33.68 -38.46
C ILE A 79 22.97 -32.69 -39.63
N LYS A 80 22.49 -31.46 -39.41
CA LYS A 80 22.51 -30.40 -40.41
C LYS A 80 23.92 -29.98 -40.84
N SER A 81 24.92 -30.15 -39.98
CA SER A 81 26.33 -29.85 -40.26
C SER A 81 27.08 -30.97 -40.99
N GLY A 82 26.39 -32.03 -41.42
CA GLY A 82 26.97 -33.12 -42.23
C GLY A 82 27.90 -34.07 -41.47
N LYS A 83 28.01 -33.95 -40.14
CA LYS A 83 28.88 -34.80 -39.30
C LYS A 83 28.21 -36.12 -38.85
N GLY A 84 26.96 -36.36 -39.23
CA GLY A 84 26.16 -37.48 -38.73
C GLY A 84 25.37 -38.22 -39.81
N GLY A 85 26.06 -38.86 -40.77
CA GLY A 85 25.47 -39.83 -41.71
C GLY A 85 24.46 -39.27 -42.72
N VAL A 86 24.29 -39.95 -43.85
CA VAL A 86 23.40 -39.51 -44.96
C VAL A 86 21.96 -39.33 -44.44
N PRO A 87 21.36 -38.12 -44.53
CA PRO A 87 20.02 -37.89 -44.03
C PRO A 87 18.99 -38.47 -45.02
N ASP A 88 18.33 -39.54 -44.62
CA ASP A 88 17.07 -39.93 -45.23
C ASP A 88 16.05 -38.79 -45.02
N VAL A 89 15.32 -38.39 -46.06
CA VAL A 89 14.31 -37.32 -46.01
C VAL A 89 13.25 -37.59 -44.93
N ARG A 90 12.98 -38.87 -44.65
CA ARG A 90 12.09 -39.29 -43.54
C ARG A 90 12.72 -39.10 -42.17
N ALA A 91 14.04 -39.20 -42.03
CA ALA A 91 14.74 -38.95 -40.78
C ALA A 91 14.75 -37.45 -40.46
N GLU A 92 14.99 -36.60 -41.46
CA GLU A 92 14.94 -35.13 -41.31
C GLU A 92 13.57 -34.65 -40.83
N SER A 93 12.48 -35.12 -41.47
CA SER A 93 11.12 -34.74 -41.07
C SER A 93 10.79 -35.14 -39.62
N ASN A 94 11.29 -36.28 -39.16
CA ASN A 94 11.08 -36.76 -37.79
C ASN A 94 11.86 -35.93 -36.76
N ILE A 95 13.08 -35.49 -37.10
CA ILE A 95 13.91 -34.65 -36.23
C ILE A 95 13.30 -33.26 -36.09
N HIS A 96 12.86 -32.66 -37.20
CA HIS A 96 12.15 -31.38 -37.19
C HIS A 96 10.89 -31.45 -36.31
N ALA A 97 10.08 -32.50 -36.44
CA ALA A 97 8.90 -32.70 -35.60
C ALA A 97 9.28 -32.76 -34.09
N ARG A 98 10.32 -33.50 -33.73
CA ARG A 98 10.81 -33.58 -32.33
C ARG A 98 11.26 -32.22 -31.78
N LYS A 99 11.93 -31.40 -32.61
CA LYS A 99 12.33 -30.04 -32.24
C LYS A 99 11.12 -29.15 -31.95
N PHE A 100 10.10 -29.16 -32.81
CA PHE A 100 8.86 -28.41 -32.58
C PHE A 100 8.13 -28.83 -31.30
N TYR A 101 8.06 -30.14 -31.02
CA TYR A 101 7.46 -30.63 -29.79
C TYR A 101 8.23 -30.17 -28.55
N ALA A 102 9.57 -30.24 -28.57
CA ALA A 102 10.40 -29.79 -27.46
C ALA A 102 10.27 -28.28 -27.21
N GLN A 103 10.30 -27.47 -28.27
CA GLN A 103 10.12 -26.01 -28.19
C GLN A 103 8.77 -25.63 -27.57
N ARG A 104 7.67 -26.19 -28.09
CA ARG A 104 6.33 -25.89 -27.57
C ARG A 104 6.19 -26.28 -26.10
N ASN A 105 6.78 -27.41 -25.70
CA ASN A 105 6.71 -27.86 -24.30
C ASN A 105 7.51 -26.96 -23.36
N VAL A 106 8.66 -26.43 -23.80
CA VAL A 106 9.43 -25.39 -23.07
C VAL A 106 8.62 -24.11 -22.94
N TYR A 107 7.98 -23.65 -24.02
CA TYR A 107 7.14 -22.45 -23.95
C TYR A 107 5.94 -22.67 -23.02
N LEU A 108 5.28 -23.83 -23.08
CA LEU A 108 4.15 -24.16 -22.22
C LEU A 108 4.53 -24.09 -20.73
N THR A 109 5.61 -24.77 -20.33
CA THR A 109 6.05 -24.78 -18.93
C THR A 109 6.65 -23.44 -18.50
N GLY A 110 7.33 -22.73 -19.42
CA GLY A 110 7.88 -21.40 -19.17
C GLY A 110 6.79 -20.33 -18.95
N PHE A 111 5.75 -20.32 -19.78
CA PHE A 111 4.62 -19.41 -19.58
C PHE A 111 3.88 -19.70 -18.27
N CYS A 112 3.70 -20.97 -17.92
CA CYS A 112 3.11 -21.34 -16.64
C CYS A 112 3.91 -20.79 -15.47
N LEU A 113 5.24 -21.00 -15.43
CA LEU A 113 6.09 -20.41 -14.37
C LEU A 113 6.01 -18.91 -14.29
N PHE A 114 6.08 -18.24 -15.44
CA PHE A 114 5.99 -16.79 -15.50
C PHE A 114 4.66 -16.33 -14.91
N LEU A 115 3.56 -16.97 -15.29
CA LEU A 115 2.24 -16.62 -14.81
C LEU A 115 2.06 -16.88 -13.32
N SER A 116 2.54 -18.02 -12.82
CA SER A 116 2.52 -18.33 -11.38
C SER A 116 3.22 -17.23 -10.56
N LEU A 117 4.35 -16.72 -11.05
CA LEU A 117 5.11 -15.67 -10.39
C LEU A 117 4.35 -14.35 -10.41
N VAL A 118 3.84 -13.94 -11.57
CA VAL A 118 3.04 -12.72 -11.73
C VAL A 118 1.81 -12.78 -10.83
N LEU A 119 1.08 -13.89 -10.84
CA LEU A 119 -0.12 -14.10 -10.01
C LEU A 119 0.21 -13.95 -8.52
N THR A 120 1.29 -14.59 -8.06
CA THR A 120 1.74 -14.48 -6.66
C THR A 120 2.05 -13.02 -6.27
N ARG A 121 2.77 -12.29 -7.14
CA ARG A 121 3.09 -10.88 -6.91
C ARG A 121 1.85 -9.99 -6.95
N SER A 122 0.98 -10.15 -7.94
CA SER A 122 -0.27 -9.40 -8.06
C SER A 122 -1.18 -9.62 -6.86
N PHE A 123 -1.30 -10.85 -6.35
CA PHE A 123 -2.09 -11.14 -5.15
C PHE A 123 -1.59 -10.35 -3.93
N HIS A 124 -0.27 -10.32 -3.70
CA HIS A 124 0.31 -9.61 -2.57
C HIS A 124 0.12 -8.10 -2.66
N ILE A 125 0.35 -7.52 -3.85
CA ILE A 125 0.16 -6.09 -4.12
C ILE A 125 -1.30 -5.69 -3.87
N ILE A 126 -2.26 -6.49 -4.32
CA ILE A 126 -3.68 -6.17 -4.11
C ILE A 126 -4.05 -6.28 -2.63
N ALA A 127 -3.54 -7.27 -1.91
CA ALA A 127 -3.76 -7.40 -0.47
C ALA A 127 -3.23 -6.18 0.30
N GLU A 128 -2.01 -5.73 -0.04
CA GLU A 128 -1.39 -4.54 0.55
C GLU A 128 -2.17 -3.25 0.22
N LEU A 129 -2.65 -3.13 -1.03
CA LEU A 129 -3.49 -2.00 -1.46
C LEU A 129 -4.80 -1.95 -0.65
N ILE A 130 -5.46 -3.10 -0.45
CA ILE A 130 -6.67 -3.17 0.38
C ILE A 130 -6.38 -2.73 1.81
N HIS A 131 -5.32 -3.24 2.43
CA HIS A 131 -4.93 -2.86 3.80
C HIS A 131 -4.67 -1.35 3.91
N THR A 132 -3.87 -0.81 2.99
CA THR A 132 -3.55 0.63 2.94
C THR A 132 -4.80 1.48 2.77
N GLN A 133 -5.74 1.07 1.94
CA GLN A 133 -6.98 1.81 1.70
C GLN A 133 -7.95 1.74 2.89
N GLU A 134 -7.93 0.64 3.66
CA GLU A 134 -8.64 0.54 4.93
C GLU A 134 -8.07 1.49 5.98
N GLU A 135 -6.74 1.53 6.14
CA GLU A 135 -6.08 2.48 7.05
C GLU A 135 -6.37 3.93 6.65
N TYR A 136 -6.30 4.24 5.36
CA TYR A 136 -6.63 5.57 4.85
C TYR A 136 -8.08 5.95 5.15
N THR A 137 -9.03 5.01 4.99
CA THR A 137 -10.45 5.25 5.30
C THR A 137 -10.66 5.46 6.80
N LYS A 138 -10.01 4.67 7.66
CA LYS A 138 -10.05 4.84 9.13
C LYS A 138 -9.48 6.19 9.56
N LEU A 139 -8.33 6.59 9.01
CA LEU A 139 -7.71 7.88 9.27
C LEU A 139 -8.59 9.04 8.80
N LYS A 140 -9.22 8.92 7.62
CA LYS A 140 -10.16 9.93 7.11
C LYS A 140 -11.42 10.02 7.98
N GLN A 141 -11.92 8.91 8.49
CA GLN A 141 -13.03 8.89 9.44
C GLN A 141 -12.63 9.53 10.78
N GLN A 142 -11.45 9.22 11.33
CA GLN A 142 -10.96 9.87 12.55
C GLN A 142 -10.78 11.39 12.37
N LYS A 143 -10.22 11.82 11.23
CA LYS A 143 -10.13 13.25 10.86
C LYS A 143 -11.49 13.89 10.57
N GLY A 144 -12.51 13.10 10.22
CA GLY A 144 -13.89 13.57 10.03
C GLY A 144 -14.71 13.60 11.32
N VAL A 145 -14.35 12.76 12.31
CA VAL A 145 -14.95 12.73 13.66
C VAL A 145 -14.42 13.88 14.50
N VAL A 146 -13.17 14.29 14.33
CA VAL A 146 -12.74 15.65 14.68
C VAL A 146 -13.25 16.58 13.58
N LYS A 147 -14.57 16.82 13.54
CA LYS A 147 -15.17 17.74 12.57
C LYS A 147 -14.34 19.02 12.58
N PRO A 148 -13.84 19.49 11.42
CA PRO A 148 -13.20 20.80 11.32
C PRO A 148 -14.07 21.88 11.97
N SER A 149 -15.40 21.73 11.92
CA SER A 149 -16.35 22.61 12.58
C SER A 149 -16.25 22.67 14.11
N GLU A 150 -15.99 21.57 14.82
CA GLU A 150 -15.96 21.59 16.29
C GLU A 150 -14.63 22.17 16.78
N ALA A 151 -13.52 21.72 16.19
CA ALA A 151 -12.21 22.32 16.43
C ALA A 151 -12.15 23.80 16.00
N GLN A 152 -12.76 24.17 14.87
CA GLN A 152 -12.83 25.59 14.44
C GLN A 152 -13.76 26.42 15.33
N LYS A 153 -14.84 25.84 15.85
CA LYS A 153 -15.72 26.53 16.81
C LYS A 153 -15.02 26.74 18.16
N GLU A 154 -14.33 25.72 18.68
CA GLU A 154 -13.51 25.88 19.89
C GLU A 154 -12.38 26.89 19.67
N ILE A 155 -11.68 26.85 18.54
CA ILE A 155 -10.65 27.84 18.22
C ILE A 155 -11.23 29.25 18.11
N ALA A 156 -12.44 29.42 17.55
CA ALA A 156 -13.11 30.70 17.45
C ALA A 156 -13.55 31.23 18.83
N GLU A 157 -14.19 30.40 19.66
CA GLU A 157 -14.56 30.77 21.03
C GLU A 157 -13.35 31.08 21.90
N LEU A 158 -12.28 30.28 21.80
CA LEU A 158 -11.05 30.49 22.57
C LEU A 158 -10.39 31.81 22.16
N LYS A 159 -10.40 32.17 20.86
CA LYS A 159 -9.91 33.47 20.39
C LYS A 159 -10.75 34.64 20.91
N GLU A 160 -12.07 34.51 20.95
CA GLU A 160 -12.96 35.54 21.48
C GLU A 160 -12.79 35.74 23.00
N LYS A 161 -12.66 34.63 23.75
CA LYS A 161 -12.33 34.66 25.18
C LYS A 161 -10.96 35.31 25.43
N LEU A 162 -9.96 35.02 24.59
CA LEU A 162 -8.64 35.65 24.68
C LEU A 162 -8.74 37.17 24.46
N ALA A 163 -9.44 37.60 23.41
CA ALA A 163 -9.62 39.01 23.10
C ALA A 163 -10.38 39.78 24.19
N THR A 164 -11.38 39.15 24.81
CA THR A 164 -12.09 39.73 25.96
C THR A 164 -11.18 39.86 27.17
N LYS A 165 -10.39 38.82 27.48
CA LYS A 165 -9.42 38.85 28.59
C LYS A 165 -8.34 39.92 28.39
N ASP A 166 -7.87 40.13 27.17
CA ASP A 166 -6.90 41.19 26.86
C ASP A 166 -7.49 42.58 27.08
N ARG A 167 -8.76 42.81 26.67
CA ARG A 167 -9.47 44.07 26.92
C ARG A 167 -9.70 44.33 28.41
N ASP A 168 -10.11 43.30 29.15
CA ASP A 168 -10.30 43.38 30.60
C ASP A 168 -8.97 43.69 31.29
N TYR A 169 -7.87 43.06 30.84
CA TYR A 169 -6.54 43.31 31.36
C TYR A 169 -6.07 44.74 31.10
N GLU A 170 -6.28 45.27 29.88
CA GLU A 170 -5.98 46.67 29.58
C GLU A 170 -6.83 47.65 30.42
N THR A 171 -8.10 47.33 30.63
CA THR A 171 -9.02 48.15 31.44
C THR A 171 -8.59 48.15 32.90
N LEU A 172 -8.28 46.97 33.47
CA LEU A 172 -7.73 46.82 34.82
C LEU A 172 -6.42 47.57 34.97
N LYS A 173 -5.53 47.51 33.97
CA LYS A 173 -4.26 48.25 33.99
C LYS A 173 -4.50 49.76 34.00
N LYS A 174 -5.44 50.26 33.20
CA LYS A 174 -5.83 51.68 33.21
C LYS A 174 -6.42 52.10 34.55
N GLN A 175 -7.37 51.33 35.09
CA GLN A 175 -7.98 51.59 36.39
C GLN A 175 -6.94 51.59 37.51
N ALA A 176 -6.05 50.60 37.57
CA ALA A 176 -4.97 50.54 38.54
C ALA A 176 -4.04 51.77 38.44
N SER A 177 -3.69 52.18 37.21
CA SER A 177 -2.85 53.37 37.00
C SER A 177 -3.54 54.68 37.42
N GLN A 178 -4.84 54.81 37.18
CA GLN A 178 -5.64 55.96 37.62
C GLN A 178 -5.75 55.98 39.14
N ASN A 179 -6.04 54.83 39.75
CA ASN A 179 -6.15 54.72 41.19
C ASN A 179 -4.82 55.06 41.89
N TYR A 180 -3.68 54.59 41.35
CA TYR A 180 -2.36 54.95 41.85
C TYR A 180 -2.11 56.47 41.81
N LYS A 181 -2.50 57.14 40.72
CA LYS A 181 -2.38 58.61 40.61
C LYS A 181 -3.26 59.34 41.63
N GLU A 182 -4.47 58.87 41.88
CA GLU A 182 -5.34 59.45 42.90
C GLU A 182 -4.79 59.23 44.32
N TYR A 183 -4.22 58.06 44.61
CA TYR A 183 -3.53 57.82 45.88
C TYR A 183 -2.33 58.77 46.07
N ASP A 184 -1.54 58.99 45.02
CA ASP A 184 -0.38 59.90 45.06
C ASP A 184 -0.81 61.36 45.24
N ARG A 185 -1.88 61.77 44.57
CA ARG A 185 -2.52 63.08 44.75
C ARG A 185 -3.04 63.26 46.17
N LEU A 186 -3.79 62.30 46.70
CA LEU A 186 -4.31 62.32 48.06
C LEU A 186 -3.19 62.34 49.11
N ALA A 187 -2.11 61.57 48.89
CA ALA A 187 -0.94 61.58 49.76
C ALA A 187 -0.26 62.97 49.75
N THR A 188 -0.13 63.59 48.58
CA THR A 188 0.40 64.95 48.45
C THR A 188 -0.50 65.96 49.15
N GLU A 189 -1.82 65.88 48.95
CA GLU A 189 -2.80 66.77 49.61
C GLU A 189 -2.77 66.63 51.13
N LEU A 190 -2.72 65.39 51.66
CA LEU A 190 -2.59 65.14 53.09
C LEU A 190 -1.27 65.66 53.66
N ASN A 191 -0.16 65.51 52.94
CA ASN A 191 1.13 66.06 53.35
C ASN A 191 1.09 67.59 53.39
N THR A 192 0.55 68.25 52.36
CA THR A 192 0.41 69.72 52.35
C THR A 192 -0.53 70.24 53.44
N LEU A 193 -1.64 69.54 53.74
CA LEU A 193 -2.55 69.91 54.83
C LEU A 193 -1.91 69.67 56.21
N SER A 194 -1.07 68.63 56.35
CA SER A 194 -0.30 68.35 57.57
C SER A 194 0.78 69.42 57.81
N GLU A 195 1.50 69.85 56.78
CA GLU A 195 2.48 70.94 56.86
C GLU A 195 1.81 72.28 57.24
N ASN A 196 0.70 72.63 56.59
CA ASN A 196 -0.07 73.85 56.93
C ASN A 196 -0.63 73.85 58.37
N LYS A 197 -0.92 72.67 58.93
CA LYS A 197 -1.37 72.53 60.33
C LYS A 197 -0.21 72.62 61.34
N SER A 198 1.00 72.26 60.92
CA SER A 198 2.22 72.42 61.71
C SER A 198 2.66 73.89 61.80
N ASP A 199 2.55 74.66 60.72
CA ASP A 199 2.91 76.09 60.72
C ASP A 199 2.01 76.92 61.63
N LYS A 200 0.69 76.65 61.65
CA LYS A 200 -0.24 77.29 62.60
C LYS A 200 -0.01 76.96 64.08
N ARG A 201 0.88 76.00 64.40
CA ARG A 201 1.25 75.64 65.78
C ARG A 201 2.59 76.23 66.22
N ARG A 202 3.32 76.94 65.35
CA ARG A 202 4.66 77.48 65.64
C ARG A 202 4.72 79.01 65.82
N ASP A 203 3.58 79.69 65.79
CA ASP A 203 3.45 81.10 66.20
C ASP A 203 2.95 81.23 67.65
#